data_AF-A0AAV0XPR7-F1
#
_entry.id   AF-A0AAV0XPR7-F1
#
_cell.length_a   1.000
_cell.length_b   1.000
_cell.length_c   1.000
_cell.angle_alpha   90.00
_cell.angle_beta   90.00
_cell.angle_gamma   90.00
#
_symmetry.space_group_name_H-M   'P 1'
#
loop_
_entity.id
_entity.type
_entity.pdbx_description
1 polymer ?
#
loop_
_entity_poly.entity_id
_entity_poly.type
_entity_poly.pdbx_seq_one_letter_code
_entity_poly.pdbx_strand_id
1 'polypeptide(L)' 'MWRHAKASLSQYCRKKRFYGGYLAKFMFLKRCKILKLDPLKEFFIYTGNLYNPLGAIEQEYIVDDQASDESDSDSEVEYC' A
#
# COMPACT_ATOMS: atom_id res chain seq x y z
N MET A 1 -24.31 5.13 9.49
CA MET A 1 -23.08 5.96 9.31
C MET A 1 -22.64 6.17 7.86
N TRP A 2 -22.64 5.16 6.98
CA TRP A 2 -22.22 5.30 5.56
C TRP A 2 -22.97 6.36 4.74
N ARG A 3 -24.26 6.58 5.04
CA ARG A 3 -25.11 7.55 4.35
C ARG A 3 -24.63 9.00 4.50
N HIS A 4 -24.14 9.38 5.68
CA HIS A 4 -23.72 10.75 5.96
C HIS A 4 -22.33 11.05 5.39
N ALA A 5 -21.40 10.08 5.42
CA ALA A 5 -20.09 10.20 4.78
C ALA A 5 -20.18 10.36 3.25
N LYS A 6 -21.25 9.82 2.62
CA LYS A 6 -21.50 9.98 1.19
C LYS A 6 -22.01 11.38 0.81
N ALA A 7 -22.60 12.13 1.74
CA ALA A 7 -23.14 13.46 1.47
C ALA A 7 -22.08 14.58 1.65
N SER A 8 -21.07 14.37 2.48
CA SER A 8 -20.00 15.36 2.75
C SER A 8 -18.91 15.41 1.66
N LEU A 9 -18.87 14.42 0.77
CA LEU A 9 -17.95 14.37 -0.36
C LEU A 9 -18.56 15.15 -1.53
N SER A 10 -18.01 16.34 -1.81
CA SER A 10 -18.51 17.28 -2.83
C SER A 10 -18.81 16.58 -4.16
N GLN A 11 -19.91 16.97 -4.81
CA GLN A 11 -20.37 16.44 -6.09
C GLN A 11 -19.43 16.79 -7.26
N TYR A 12 -18.39 17.57 -7.01
CA TYR A 12 -17.38 17.96 -7.98
C TYR A 12 -16.45 16.77 -8.27
N CYS A 13 -16.64 16.15 -9.44
CA CYS A 13 -15.76 15.15 -10.05
C CYS A 13 -15.80 13.71 -9.51
N ARG A 14 -16.96 13.18 -9.07
CA ARG A 14 -17.14 11.73 -8.89
C ARG A 14 -17.20 10.98 -10.23
N LYS A 15 -16.09 10.91 -10.96
CA LYS A 15 -15.90 9.81 -11.92
C LYS A 15 -15.63 8.55 -11.08
N LYS A 16 -16.68 7.78 -10.76
CA LYS A 16 -16.61 6.54 -9.94
C LYS A 16 -15.53 5.55 -10.42
N ARG A 17 -15.12 5.66 -11.68
CA ARG A 17 -14.02 4.90 -12.27
C ARG A 17 -12.66 5.09 -11.57
N PHE A 18 -12.44 6.20 -10.88
CA PHE A 18 -11.11 6.56 -10.34
C PHE A 18 -10.99 6.47 -8.82
N TYR A 19 -11.94 5.83 -8.11
CA TYR A 19 -11.86 5.68 -6.64
C TYR A 19 -10.54 5.03 -6.19
N GLY A 20 -10.05 4.01 -6.91
CA GLY A 20 -8.76 3.40 -6.62
C GLY A 20 -7.60 4.40 -6.69
N GLY A 21 -7.57 5.24 -7.74
CA GLY A 21 -6.55 6.28 -7.89
C GLY A 21 -6.61 7.35 -6.80
N TYR A 22 -7.81 7.78 -6.41
CA TYR A 22 -7.97 8.72 -5.30
C TYR A 22 -7.52 8.13 -3.96
N LEU A 23 -7.86 6.87 -3.71
CA LEU A 23 -7.44 6.18 -2.49
C LEU A 23 -5.93 5.98 -2.45
N ALA A 24 -5.33 5.54 -3.57
CA ALA A 24 -3.88 5.38 -3.70
C ALA A 24 -3.16 6.70 -3.45
N LYS A 25 -3.62 7.81 -4.06
CA LYS A 25 -3.07 9.15 -3.81
C LYS A 25 -3.17 9.54 -2.34
N PHE A 26 -4.32 9.31 -1.71
CA PHE A 26 -4.51 9.64 -0.29
C PHE A 26 -3.57 8.85 0.61
N MET A 27 -3.47 7.53 0.42
CA MET A 27 -2.59 6.66 1.20
C MET A 27 -1.12 7.03 1.00
N PHE A 28 -0.70 7.28 -0.24
CA PHE A 28 0.66 7.71 -0.57
C PHE A 28 1.03 9.01 0.14
N LEU A 29 0.18 10.04 0.06
CA LEU A 29 0.42 11.31 0.73
C LEU A 29 0.42 11.18 2.25
N LYS A 30 -0.45 10.33 2.82
CA LYS A 30 -0.49 10.06 4.25
C LYS A 30 0.81 9.42 4.73
N ARG A 31 1.34 8.42 3.99
CA ARG A 31 2.65 7.80 4.26
C ARG A 31 3.77 8.85 4.26
N CYS A 32 3.84 9.67 3.21
CA CYS A 32 4.88 10.70 3.09
C CYS A 32 4.82 11.68 4.26
N LYS A 33 3.62 12.10 4.69
CA LYS A 33 3.45 13.00 5.83
C LYS A 33 3.91 12.37 7.15
N ILE A 34 3.57 11.10 7.40
CA ILE A 34 3.97 10.39 8.63
C ILE A 34 5.50 10.27 8.71
N LEU A 35 6.13 9.96 7.57
CA LEU A 35 7.58 9.77 7.48
C LEU A 35 8.36 11.07 7.22
N LYS A 36 7.68 12.21 7.13
CA LYS A 36 8.26 13.53 6.79
C LYS A 36 9.08 13.51 5.48
N LEU A 37 8.59 12.78 4.49
CA LEU A 37 9.19 12.67 3.16
C LEU A 37 8.57 13.68 2.19
N ASP A 38 9.36 14.12 1.21
CA ASP A 38 8.85 14.90 0.09
C ASP A 38 8.07 13.97 -0.86
N PRO A 39 6.73 14.17 -1.00
CA PRO A 39 5.92 13.30 -1.83
C PRO A 39 6.33 13.28 -3.31
N LEU A 40 6.86 14.38 -3.83
CA LEU A 40 7.22 14.49 -5.25
C LEU A 40 8.47 13.66 -5.55
N LYS A 41 9.49 13.77 -4.68
CA LYS A 41 10.71 12.95 -4.77
C LYS A 41 10.39 11.47 -4.63
N GLU A 42 9.61 11.09 -3.62
CA GLU A 42 9.22 9.69 -3.40
C GLU A 42 8.46 9.13 -4.60
N PHE A 43 7.56 9.91 -5.20
CA PHE A 43 6.81 9.48 -6.38
C PHE A 43 7.74 9.15 -7.55
N PHE A 44 8.76 9.97 -7.81
CA PHE A 44 9.74 9.69 -8.86
C PHE A 44 10.59 8.47 -8.56
N ILE A 45 10.94 8.22 -7.30
CA ILE A 45 11.66 6.99 -6.91
C ILE A 45 10.78 5.76 -7.19
N TYR A 46 9.52 5.78 -6.73
CA TYR A 46 8.60 4.66 -6.95
C TYR A 46 8.34 4.40 -8.43
N THR A 47 8.06 5.44 -9.21
CA THR A 47 7.81 5.29 -10.65
C THR A 47 9.07 4.93 -11.41
N GLY A 48 10.22 5.50 -11.04
CA GLY A 48 11.52 5.13 -11.58
C GLY A 48 11.80 3.64 -11.39
N ASN A 49 11.58 3.11 -10.19
CA ASN A 49 11.76 1.67 -9.92
C ASN A 49 10.73 0.81 -10.66
N LEU A 50 9.46 1.24 -10.69
CA LEU A 50 8.37 0.50 -11.33
C LEU A 50 8.53 0.39 -12.85
N TYR A 51 9.04 1.44 -13.48
CA TYR A 51 9.24 1.52 -14.93
C TYR A 51 10.69 1.30 -15.35
N ASN A 52 11.59 0.93 -14.43
CA ASN A 52 12.97 0.61 -14.79
C ASN A 52 12.99 -0.73 -15.55
N PRO A 53 13.32 -0.75 -16.85
CA PRO A 53 13.35 -1.99 -17.63
C PRO A 53 14.40 -2.99 -17.13
N LEU A 54 15.44 -2.50 -16.44
CA LEU A 54 16.48 -3.35 -15.86
C LEU A 54 16.08 -3.95 -14.51
N GLY A 55 15.18 -3.28 -13.78
CA GLY A 55 14.72 -3.73 -12.45
C GLY A 55 13.69 -4.86 -12.50
N ALA A 56 13.14 -5.18 -13.67
CA ALA A 56 12.27 -6.35 -13.86
C ALA A 56 13.08 -7.65 -13.89
N ILE A 57 14.31 -7.60 -14.41
CA ILE A 57 15.25 -8.73 -14.50
C ILE A 57 15.69 -9.10 -13.06
N GLU A 58 16.14 -8.08 -12.32
CA GLU A 58 15.80 -7.76 -10.94
C GLU A 58 15.09 -8.76 -9.99
N GLN A 59 13.78 -8.85 -10.20
CA GLN A 59 12.83 -9.41 -9.22
C GLN A 59 12.53 -10.87 -9.49
N GLU A 60 12.85 -11.37 -10.68
CA GLU A 60 12.62 -12.76 -11.09
C GLU A 60 13.57 -13.74 -10.38
N TYR A 61 14.69 -13.26 -9.83
CA TYR A 61 15.69 -14.10 -9.16
C TYR A 61 15.63 -14.12 -7.61
N ILE A 62 14.66 -13.44 -6.98
CA ILE A 62 14.52 -13.40 -5.49
C ILE A 62 13.34 -14.27 -4.98
N VAL A 63 12.68 -15.06 -5.84
CA VAL A 63 11.43 -15.78 -5.47
C VAL A 63 11.65 -17.23 -4.99
N ASP A 64 12.88 -17.70 -4.79
CA ASP A 64 13.10 -19.12 -4.46
C ASP A 64 14.00 -19.37 -3.22
N ASP A 65 13.77 -18.67 -2.10
CA ASP A 65 14.35 -19.06 -0.80
C ASP A 65 13.63 -18.44 0.42
N GLN A 66 12.31 -18.63 0.51
CA GLN A 66 11.64 -18.65 1.83
C GLN A 66 10.71 -19.85 1.90
N ALA A 67 11.32 -21.03 2.07
CA ALA A 67 10.65 -22.17 2.65
C ALA A 67 10.19 -21.79 4.06
N SER A 68 8.87 -21.82 4.23
CA SER A 68 8.10 -21.82 5.47
C SER A 68 8.74 -22.67 6.57
N ASP A 69 9.10 -22.04 7.69
CA ASP A 69 9.25 -22.74 8.96
C ASP A 69 8.12 -22.28 9.88
N GLU A 70 6.97 -22.94 9.73
CA GLU A 70 5.88 -22.84 10.69
C GLU A 70 6.25 -23.65 11.94
N SER A 71 6.88 -23.01 12.92
CA SER A 71 6.98 -23.57 14.26
C SER A 71 5.74 -23.19 15.07
N ASP A 72 4.78 -24.11 15.08
CA ASP A 72 3.56 -24.13 15.89
C ASP A 72 3.91 -23.98 17.38
N SER A 73 3.55 -22.85 17.99
CA SER A 73 3.68 -22.62 19.43
C SER A 73 2.41 -23.13 20.13
N ASP A 74 2.49 -24.37 20.61
CA ASP A 74 1.45 -25.00 21.41
C ASP A 74 1.32 -24.28 22.77
N SER A 75 0.24 -23.52 22.91
CA SER A 75 -0.12 -22.83 24.15
C SER A 75 -1.05 -23.72 24.98
N GLU A 76 -0.50 -24.46 25.94
CA GLU A 76 -1.33 -25.05 27.00
C GLU A 76 -1.72 -23.98 28.02
N VAL A 77 -3.01 -23.69 28.04
CA VAL A 77 -3.69 -22.80 28.99
C VAL A 77 -4.24 -23.67 30.11
N GLU A 78 -3.67 -23.60 31.32
CA GLU A 78 -4.29 -24.19 32.52
C GLU A 78 -5.01 -23.07 33.32
N TYR A 79 -6.33 -23.21 33.44
CA TYR A 79 -7.22 -22.38 34.25
C TYR A 79 -7.15 -22.78 35.74
N CYS A 80 -7.47 -21.82 36.62
CA CYS A 80 -7.68 -21.89 38.08
C CYS A 80 -7.82 -23.26 38.76
#